data_AF-A0A2E1ELV1-F1
#
_entry.id   AF-A0A2E1ELV1-F1
#
_cell.length_a   1.000
_cell.length_b   1.000
_cell.length_c   1.000
_cell.angle_alpha   90.00
_cell.angle_beta   90.00
_cell.angle_gamma   90.00
#
_symmetry.space_group_name_H-M   'P 1'
#
loop_
_entity.id
_entity.type
_entity.pdbx_description
1 polymer ?
#
loop_
_entity_poly.entity_id
_entity_poly.type
_entity_poly.pdbx_seq_one_letter_code
_entity_poly.pdbx_strand_id
1 'polypeptide(L)'
;MGGRLVLKTKNAGIRMKASVSVSRVGRFPKGSGKRALTVARQIVDDIEQQGAEVGDRLPPEQEMLLRYGVARATLREALRFLELQGIIFLRPGPGGGPVVQEPRPKDFASTMALLLQFLGTTFRSLIEVRQAVGPTMAALAAERASDEDIDKLNTSLATLKTLSVSCDSYAEENRRFHDVLAWASGNPLIGFLISSLHNITNASEVGITYTEGERDYQIKAYGRLLKAIEDRNPDLAFTEMSRFISRSDKYLESRHPDIMSKIVRWQDVDDLSVPRVPRRKR
;
A
#
# COMPACT_ATOMS: atom_id res chain seq x y z
N MET A 1 -38.08 35.87 29.90
CA MET A 1 -37.32 34.74 30.48
C MET A 1 -37.14 33.70 29.40
N GLY A 2 -35.90 33.41 29.00
CA GLY A 2 -35.60 32.45 27.94
C GLY A 2 -34.09 32.27 27.86
N GLY A 3 -33.57 31.39 28.71
CA GLY A 3 -32.14 31.08 28.80
C GLY A 3 -31.65 30.37 27.54
N ARG A 4 -30.49 30.77 27.03
CA ARG A 4 -29.80 30.08 25.94
C ARG A 4 -28.53 29.44 26.52
N LEU A 5 -28.57 28.12 26.57
CA LEU A 5 -27.53 27.21 27.04
C LEU A 5 -26.24 27.44 26.24
N VAL A 6 -25.14 27.73 26.93
CA VAL A 6 -23.80 27.87 26.37
C VAL A 6 -23.16 26.48 26.28
N LEU A 7 -23.06 25.93 25.07
CA LEU A 7 -22.18 24.79 24.80
C LEU A 7 -20.83 25.33 24.31
N LYS A 8 -19.84 25.38 25.21
CA LYS A 8 -18.43 25.61 24.85
C LYS A 8 -17.88 24.33 24.23
N THR A 9 -17.82 24.26 22.90
CA THR A 9 -16.91 23.34 22.21
C THR A 9 -15.60 24.09 21.94
N LYS A 10 -14.58 23.81 22.75
CA LYS A 10 -13.18 24.09 22.36
C LYS A 10 -12.82 23.03 21.33
N ASN A 11 -12.68 23.42 20.06
CA ASN A 11 -11.82 22.67 19.15
C ASN A 11 -10.97 23.65 18.35
N ALA A 12 -9.67 23.45 18.48
CA ALA A 12 -8.62 24.33 17.99
C ALA A 12 -8.62 24.34 16.45
N GLY A 13 -9.06 25.45 15.88
CA GLY A 13 -8.86 25.73 14.46
C GLY A 13 -7.39 25.99 14.18
N ILE A 14 -6.78 25.18 13.33
CA ILE A 14 -5.50 25.50 12.69
C ILE A 14 -5.75 26.66 11.73
N ARG A 15 -5.48 27.89 12.18
CA ARG A 15 -5.40 29.08 11.33
C ARG A 15 -3.97 29.20 10.80
N MET A 16 -3.73 28.80 9.55
CA MET A 16 -2.52 29.23 8.85
C MET A 16 -2.66 30.71 8.47
N LYS A 17 -1.87 31.59 9.09
CA LYS A 17 -1.59 32.93 8.57
C LYS A 17 -0.28 32.86 7.77
N ALA A 18 -0.37 32.99 6.45
CA ALA A 18 0.77 33.33 5.61
C ALA A 18 0.47 34.67 4.93
N SER A 19 1.06 35.75 5.44
CA SER A 19 1.12 37.03 4.76
C SER A 19 2.31 37.02 3.81
N VAL A 20 2.06 36.94 2.51
CA VAL A 20 3.08 37.15 1.48
C VAL A 20 2.70 38.40 0.69
N SER A 21 3.59 39.39 0.76
CA SER A 21 3.55 40.62 -0.04
C SER A 21 3.58 40.28 -1.53
N VAL A 22 2.55 40.71 -2.27
CA VAL A 22 2.46 40.53 -3.72
C VAL A 22 3.29 41.62 -4.41
N SER A 23 4.46 41.22 -4.90
CA SER A 23 5.24 41.97 -5.91
C SER A 23 5.14 41.24 -7.25
N ARG A 24 5.00 42.02 -8.33
CA ARG A 24 4.50 41.66 -9.68
C ARG A 24 5.14 40.43 -10.37
N VAL A 25 4.26 39.50 -10.73
CA VAL A 25 4.10 38.73 -11.99
C VAL A 25 5.38 38.17 -12.67
N GLY A 26 5.60 36.88 -12.49
CA GLY A 26 6.14 35.99 -13.54
C GLY A 26 4.98 35.24 -14.20
N ARG A 27 4.88 35.30 -15.54
CA ARG A 27 3.86 34.59 -16.32
C ARG A 27 4.15 33.08 -16.28
N PHE A 28 3.40 32.32 -15.48
CA PHE A 28 3.46 30.85 -15.54
C PHE A 28 3.02 30.36 -16.93
N PRO A 29 3.77 29.47 -17.60
CA PRO A 29 3.33 28.88 -18.86
C PRO A 29 2.07 28.05 -18.63
N LYS A 30 1.06 28.19 -19.51
CA LYS A 30 -0.17 27.36 -19.48
C LYS A 30 0.27 25.88 -19.52
N GLY A 31 -0.04 25.15 -18.44
CA GLY A 31 0.77 24.02 -17.96
C GLY A 31 0.79 22.78 -18.84
N SER A 32 1.99 22.39 -19.28
CA SER A 32 2.31 21.11 -19.92
C SER A 32 1.86 19.90 -19.08
N GLY A 33 1.95 20.00 -17.75
CA GLY A 33 1.55 18.91 -16.85
C GLY A 33 0.08 18.52 -16.95
N LYS A 34 -0.83 19.46 -17.25
CA LYS A 34 -2.24 19.13 -17.50
C LYS A 34 -2.42 18.32 -18.78
N ARG A 35 -1.63 18.61 -19.81
CA ARG A 35 -1.66 17.89 -21.08
C ARG A 35 -1.03 16.51 -20.95
N ALA A 36 0.09 16.39 -20.23
CA ALA A 36 0.71 15.10 -19.92
C ALA A 36 -0.26 14.17 -19.17
N LEU A 37 -0.97 14.66 -18.15
CA LEU A 37 -1.99 13.87 -17.45
C LEU A 37 -3.16 13.47 -18.34
N THR A 38 -3.54 14.31 -19.31
CA THR A 38 -4.57 13.96 -20.30
C THR A 38 -4.11 12.80 -21.18
N VAL A 39 -2.87 12.87 -21.69
CA VAL A 39 -2.26 11.78 -22.47
C VAL A 39 -2.12 10.50 -21.64
N ALA A 40 -1.76 10.61 -20.36
CA ALA A 40 -1.66 9.44 -19.48
C ALA A 40 -3.01 8.72 -19.34
N ARG A 41 -4.12 9.45 -19.20
CA ARG A 41 -5.47 8.86 -19.17
C ARG A 41 -5.80 8.17 -20.49
N GLN A 42 -5.53 8.82 -21.62
CA GLN A 42 -5.76 8.23 -22.94
C GLN A 42 -4.97 6.93 -23.14
N ILE A 43 -3.73 6.86 -22.65
CA ILE A 43 -2.93 5.63 -22.70
C ILE A 43 -3.59 4.52 -21.87
N VAL A 44 -4.12 4.82 -20.68
CA VAL A 44 -4.84 3.84 -19.86
C VAL A 44 -6.11 3.37 -20.54
N ASP A 45 -6.92 4.30 -21.07
CA ASP A 45 -8.12 3.96 -21.83
C ASP A 45 -7.79 3.06 -23.04
N ASP A 46 -6.67 3.34 -23.73
CA ASP A 46 -6.18 2.56 -24.87
C ASP A 46 -5.71 1.15 -24.46
N ILE A 47 -5.08 0.99 -23.29
CA ILE A 47 -4.70 -0.31 -22.72
C ILE A 47 -5.95 -1.17 -22.48
N GLU A 48 -6.95 -0.58 -21.82
CA GLU A 48 -8.21 -1.26 -21.51
C GLU A 48 -8.98 -1.65 -22.77
N GLN A 49 -9.10 -0.73 -23.73
CA GLN A 49 -9.82 -0.96 -24.99
C GLN A 49 -9.16 -2.03 -25.87
N GLN A 50 -7.84 -2.16 -25.81
CA GLN A 50 -7.09 -3.17 -26.55
C GLN A 50 -7.08 -4.52 -25.84
N GLY A 51 -7.56 -4.60 -24.59
CA GLY A 51 -7.43 -5.79 -23.76
C GLY A 51 -5.96 -6.17 -23.55
N ALA A 52 -5.07 -5.18 -23.50
CA ALA A 52 -3.64 -5.43 -23.37
C ALA A 52 -3.32 -6.00 -21.98
N GLU A 53 -2.54 -7.07 -21.96
CA GLU A 53 -2.20 -7.81 -20.75
C GLU A 53 -0.82 -7.39 -20.22
N VAL A 54 -0.53 -7.77 -18.96
CA VAL A 54 0.78 -7.55 -18.35
C VAL A 54 1.87 -8.16 -19.22
N GLY A 55 2.88 -7.35 -19.58
CA GLY A 55 3.97 -7.76 -20.47
C GLY A 55 3.78 -7.38 -21.94
N ASP A 56 2.57 -6.96 -22.34
CA ASP A 56 2.33 -6.46 -23.70
C ASP A 56 3.05 -5.14 -23.94
N ARG A 57 3.53 -4.98 -25.18
CA ARG A 57 4.20 -3.75 -25.61
C ARG A 57 3.16 -2.75 -26.09
N LEU A 58 3.24 -1.54 -25.56
CA LEU A 58 2.52 -0.41 -26.10
C LEU A 58 3.21 0.10 -27.38
N PRO A 59 2.48 0.88 -28.22
CA PRO A 59 3.05 1.43 -29.44
C PRO A 59 4.38 2.16 -29.18
N PRO A 60 5.34 2.10 -30.13
CA PRO A 60 6.58 2.86 -30.02
C PRO A 60 6.29 4.36 -29.84
N GLU A 61 7.15 5.07 -29.12
CA GLU A 61 6.92 6.50 -28.84
C GLU A 61 6.69 7.35 -30.08
N GLN A 62 7.37 7.05 -31.20
CA GLN A 62 7.17 7.76 -32.45
C GLN A 62 5.72 7.68 -32.95
N GLU A 63 5.10 6.51 -32.80
CA GLU A 63 3.69 6.29 -33.15
C GLU A 63 2.77 6.99 -32.15
N MET A 64 3.07 6.90 -30.85
CA MET A 64 2.31 7.59 -29.80
C MET A 64 2.30 9.11 -30.00
N LEU A 65 3.42 9.71 -30.45
CA LEU A 65 3.49 11.15 -30.73
C LEU A 65 2.51 11.57 -31.82
N LEU A 66 2.40 10.76 -32.88
CA LEU A 66 1.45 10.98 -33.96
C LEU A 66 0.01 10.74 -33.48
N ARG A 67 -0.24 9.63 -32.78
CA ARG A 67 -1.56 9.23 -32.27
C ARG A 67 -2.16 10.28 -31.32
N TYR A 68 -1.37 10.76 -30.35
CA TYR A 68 -1.86 11.71 -29.35
C TYR A 68 -1.66 13.19 -29.74
N GLY A 69 -0.97 13.47 -30.85
CA GLY A 69 -0.72 14.83 -31.32
C GLY A 69 -0.02 15.70 -30.27
N VAL A 70 1.04 15.18 -29.64
CA VAL A 70 1.78 15.87 -28.58
C VAL A 70 3.28 15.93 -28.85
N ALA A 71 3.94 16.90 -28.23
CA ALA A 71 5.39 16.99 -28.25
C ALA A 71 6.03 15.86 -27.43
N ARG A 72 7.27 15.49 -27.79
CA ARG A 72 8.03 14.41 -27.14
C ARG A 72 8.15 14.58 -25.62
N ALA A 73 8.36 15.81 -25.15
CA ALA A 73 8.45 16.10 -23.72
C ALA A 73 7.15 15.75 -22.98
N THR A 74 5.98 16.08 -23.55
CA THR A 74 4.67 15.80 -22.95
C THR A 74 4.37 14.31 -22.91
N LEU A 75 4.68 13.57 -23.98
CA LEU A 75 4.54 12.11 -23.99
C LEU A 75 5.44 11.46 -22.93
N ARG A 76 6.70 11.90 -22.84
CA ARG A 76 7.64 11.38 -21.84
C ARG A 76 7.19 11.68 -20.40
N GLU A 77 6.60 12.84 -20.15
CA GLU A 77 6.01 13.19 -18.86
C GLU A 77 4.82 12.27 -18.53
N ALA A 78 3.94 12.00 -19.50
CA ALA A 78 2.82 11.07 -19.35
C ALA A 78 3.28 9.64 -19.06
N LEU A 79 4.23 9.13 -19.84
CA LEU A 79 4.81 7.80 -19.66
C LEU A 79 5.52 7.66 -18.32
N ARG A 80 6.30 8.67 -17.91
CA ARG A 80 6.97 8.67 -16.61
C ARG A 80 5.98 8.71 -15.46
N PHE A 81 4.88 9.44 -15.61
CA PHE A 81 3.80 9.43 -14.63
C PHE A 81 3.20 8.03 -14.49
N LEU A 82 2.85 7.36 -15.60
CA LEU A 82 2.30 6.00 -15.57
C LEU A 82 3.29 4.96 -15.03
N GLU A 83 4.58 5.11 -15.35
CA GLU A 83 5.65 4.28 -14.80
C GLU A 83 5.76 4.43 -13.27
N LEU A 84 5.66 5.66 -12.76
CA LEU A 84 5.62 5.92 -11.31
C LEU A 84 4.39 5.32 -10.62
N GLN A 85 3.27 5.17 -11.34
CA GLN A 85 2.07 4.49 -10.81
C GLN A 85 2.12 2.96 -10.96
N GLY A 86 3.17 2.40 -11.58
CA GLY A 86 3.31 0.96 -11.82
C GLY A 86 2.42 0.42 -12.95
N ILE A 87 1.79 1.29 -13.74
CA ILE A 87 0.90 0.89 -14.86
C ILE A 87 1.73 0.43 -16.07
N ILE A 88 2.95 0.95 -16.21
CA ILE A 88 3.88 0.56 -17.27
C ILE A 88 5.31 0.48 -16.75
N PHE A 89 6.20 -0.12 -17.54
CA PHE A 89 7.65 -0.05 -17.38
C PHE A 89 8.31 0.37 -18.68
N LEU A 90 9.24 1.32 -18.61
CA LEU A 90 10.00 1.75 -19.77
C LEU A 90 11.25 0.89 -19.93
N ARG A 91 11.18 -0.08 -20.86
CA ARG A 91 12.34 -0.89 -21.22
C ARG A 91 13.40 0.00 -21.91
N PRO A 92 14.63 0.12 -21.38
CA PRO A 92 15.68 0.93 -21.99
C PRO A 92 16.32 0.23 -23.22
N GLY A 93 16.96 1.03 -24.07
CA GLY A 93 17.76 0.56 -25.21
C GLY A 93 17.01 0.50 -26.55
N PRO A 94 17.71 0.15 -27.65
CA PRO A 94 17.12 0.02 -28.99
C PRO A 94 16.00 -1.03 -29.01
N GLY A 95 14.83 -0.69 -29.57
CA GLY A 95 13.64 -1.57 -29.55
C GLY A 95 12.98 -1.70 -28.16
N GLY A 96 13.42 -0.88 -27.19
CA GLY A 96 12.72 -0.65 -25.93
C GLY A 96 11.48 0.22 -26.10
N GLY A 97 10.80 0.52 -25.00
CA GLY A 97 9.53 1.23 -25.01
C GLY A 97 8.65 0.87 -23.82
N PRO A 98 7.45 1.47 -23.76
CA PRO A 98 6.50 1.20 -22.70
C PRO A 98 5.92 -0.22 -22.81
N VAL A 99 5.93 -0.93 -21.68
CA VAL A 99 5.37 -2.28 -21.51
C VAL A 99 4.35 -2.23 -20.39
N VAL A 100 3.17 -2.81 -20.59
CA VAL A 100 2.11 -2.86 -19.60
C VAL A 100 2.58 -3.61 -18.35
N GLN A 101 2.28 -3.06 -17.18
CA GLN A 101 2.51 -3.66 -15.87
C GLN A 101 1.24 -3.61 -15.03
N GLU A 102 1.23 -4.44 -13.99
CA GLU A 102 0.23 -4.37 -12.95
C GLU A 102 0.74 -3.49 -11.80
N PRO A 103 -0.09 -2.54 -11.30
CA PRO A 103 0.25 -1.77 -10.11
C PRO A 103 0.57 -2.70 -8.95
N ARG A 104 1.70 -2.46 -8.27
CA ARG A 104 2.08 -3.27 -7.10
C ARG A 104 1.75 -2.50 -5.82
N PRO A 105 1.32 -3.18 -4.74
CA PRO A 105 1.06 -2.53 -3.45
C PRO A 105 2.24 -1.68 -2.94
N LYS A 106 3.46 -2.03 -3.34
CA LYS A 106 4.68 -1.31 -2.99
C LYS A 106 4.83 0.05 -3.68
N ASP A 107 4.39 0.18 -4.93
CA ASP A 107 4.41 1.45 -5.66
C ASP A 107 3.43 2.44 -5.01
N PHE A 108 2.26 1.94 -4.61
CA PHE A 108 1.28 2.71 -3.85
C PHE A 108 1.75 3.02 -2.43
N ALA A 109 2.41 2.08 -1.75
CA ALA A 109 3.01 2.31 -0.44
C ALA A 109 4.02 3.46 -0.45
N SER A 110 4.89 3.55 -1.45
CA SER A 110 5.85 4.65 -1.62
C SER A 110 5.12 5.99 -1.79
N THR A 111 4.11 6.05 -2.67
CA THR A 111 3.29 7.25 -2.88
C THR A 111 2.55 7.67 -1.59
N MET A 112 1.97 6.72 -0.88
CA MET A 112 1.27 6.96 0.37
C MET A 112 2.24 7.43 1.46
N ALA A 113 3.41 6.82 1.60
CA ALA A 113 4.42 7.21 2.58
C ALA A 113 4.90 8.65 2.39
N LEU A 114 5.05 9.12 1.14
CA LEU A 114 5.34 10.52 0.84
C LEU A 114 4.26 11.46 1.38
N LEU A 115 2.98 11.15 1.13
CA LEU A 115 1.86 11.96 1.60
C LEU A 115 1.73 11.94 3.13
N LEU A 116 1.86 10.75 3.73
CA LEU A 116 1.80 10.56 5.17
C LEU A 116 2.95 11.27 5.90
N GLN A 117 4.16 11.24 5.33
CA GLN A 117 5.30 12.02 5.84
C GLN A 117 4.98 13.51 5.84
N PHE A 118 4.43 14.03 4.74
CA PHE A 118 4.07 15.44 4.62
C PHE A 118 3.00 15.85 5.64
N LEU A 119 2.06 14.96 5.92
CA LEU A 119 1.02 15.14 6.94
C LEU A 119 1.54 14.93 8.38
N GLY A 120 2.80 14.51 8.57
CA GLY A 120 3.34 14.18 9.89
C GLY A 120 2.64 12.98 10.55
N THR A 121 2.12 12.06 9.73
CA THR A 121 1.35 10.89 10.22
C THR A 121 2.27 9.89 10.91
N THR A 122 1.82 9.37 12.04
CA THR A 122 2.58 8.41 12.84
C THR A 122 2.17 6.96 12.55
N PHE A 123 2.99 6.00 12.98
CA PHE A 123 2.66 4.57 12.87
C PHE A 123 1.39 4.19 13.64
N ARG A 124 1.07 4.88 14.75
CA ARG A 124 -0.21 4.70 15.49
C ARG A 124 -1.43 4.82 14.59
N SER A 125 -1.45 5.77 13.64
CA SER A 125 -2.56 5.93 12.69
C SER A 125 -2.69 4.75 11.73
N LEU A 126 -1.59 4.07 11.38
CA LEU A 126 -1.65 2.85 10.56
C LEU A 126 -2.29 1.69 11.32
N ILE A 127 -2.03 1.58 12.62
CA ILE A 127 -2.65 0.57 13.50
C ILE A 127 -4.15 0.84 13.66
N GLU A 128 -4.57 2.10 13.78
CA GLU A 128 -5.99 2.49 13.81
C GLU A 128 -6.74 2.05 12.53
N VAL A 129 -6.12 2.22 11.35
CA VAL A 129 -6.70 1.73 10.09
C VAL A 129 -6.82 0.21 10.09
N ARG A 130 -5.80 -0.51 10.59
CA ARG A 130 -5.87 -1.98 10.72
C ARG A 130 -6.98 -2.41 11.68
N GLN A 131 -7.18 -1.71 12.79
CA GLN A 131 -8.27 -1.98 13.74
C GLN A 131 -9.64 -1.80 13.10
N ALA A 132 -9.81 -0.78 12.25
CA ALA A 132 -11.07 -0.51 11.58
C ALA A 132 -11.37 -1.50 10.45
N VAL A 133 -10.36 -1.89 9.66
CA VAL A 133 -10.55 -2.68 8.43
C VAL A 133 -10.32 -4.18 8.64
N GLY A 134 -9.38 -4.55 9.50
CA GLY A 134 -8.91 -5.93 9.67
C GLY A 134 -10.01 -6.93 10.03
N PRO A 135 -10.88 -6.67 11.02
CA PRO A 135 -11.97 -7.58 11.37
C PRO A 135 -12.93 -7.86 10.21
N THR A 136 -13.34 -6.82 9.49
CA THR A 136 -14.22 -6.95 8.32
C THR A 136 -13.52 -7.69 7.18
N MET A 137 -12.22 -7.41 6.95
CA MET A 137 -11.41 -8.15 5.97
C MET A 137 -11.39 -9.64 6.28
N ALA A 138 -11.21 -10.03 7.54
CA ALA A 138 -11.22 -11.43 7.97
C ALA A 138 -12.59 -12.10 7.78
N ALA A 139 -13.69 -11.40 8.09
CA ALA A 139 -15.05 -11.89 7.86
C ALA A 139 -15.30 -12.15 6.36
N LEU A 140 -14.92 -11.19 5.50
CA LEU A 140 -15.03 -11.32 4.06
C LEU A 140 -14.18 -12.48 3.53
N ALA A 141 -12.99 -12.70 4.10
CA ALA A 141 -12.16 -13.85 3.73
C ALA A 141 -12.83 -15.18 4.08
N ALA A 142 -13.48 -15.28 5.24
CA ALA A 142 -14.26 -16.47 5.59
C ALA A 142 -15.40 -16.74 4.59
N GLU A 143 -16.07 -15.70 4.10
CA GLU A 143 -17.13 -15.83 3.09
C GLU A 143 -16.60 -16.20 1.70
N ARG A 144 -15.44 -15.66 1.29
CA ARG A 144 -15.06 -15.56 -0.13
C ARG A 144 -13.77 -16.25 -0.52
N ALA A 145 -12.92 -16.63 0.44
CA ALA A 145 -11.62 -17.24 0.14
C ALA A 145 -11.79 -18.47 -0.75
N SER A 146 -10.98 -18.60 -1.80
CA SER A 146 -10.93 -19.84 -2.58
C SER A 146 -10.19 -20.94 -1.81
N ASP A 147 -10.31 -22.18 -2.26
CA ASP A 147 -9.51 -23.29 -1.70
C ASP A 147 -8.01 -23.02 -1.88
N GLU A 148 -7.62 -22.38 -2.99
CA GLU A 148 -6.23 -21.97 -3.23
C GLU A 148 -5.74 -20.92 -2.20
N ASP A 149 -6.60 -19.99 -1.80
CA ASP A 149 -6.27 -19.01 -0.77
C ASP A 149 -6.10 -19.67 0.59
N ILE A 150 -6.97 -20.62 0.94
CA ILE A 150 -6.89 -21.40 2.17
C ILE A 150 -5.59 -22.22 2.19
N ASP A 151 -5.21 -22.85 1.08
CA ASP A 151 -3.95 -23.58 0.94
C ASP A 151 -2.72 -22.68 1.11
N LYS A 152 -2.76 -21.46 0.54
CA LYS A 152 -1.70 -20.45 0.73
C LYS A 152 -1.59 -20.03 2.20
N LEU A 153 -2.71 -19.82 2.89
CA LEU A 153 -2.74 -19.49 4.31
C LEU A 153 -2.21 -20.63 5.18
N ASN A 154 -2.60 -21.87 4.89
CA ASN A 154 -2.12 -23.07 5.56
C ASN A 154 -0.60 -23.24 5.39
N THR A 155 -0.10 -23.08 4.17
CA THR A 155 1.33 -23.14 3.86
C THR A 155 2.11 -22.07 4.62
N SER A 156 1.60 -20.84 4.63
CA SER A 156 2.23 -19.73 5.33
C SER A 156 2.25 -19.94 6.85
N LEU A 157 1.14 -20.41 7.43
CA LEU A 157 1.07 -20.76 8.85
C LEU A 157 2.01 -21.92 9.23
N ALA A 158 2.14 -22.93 8.36
CA ALA A 158 3.10 -24.01 8.57
C ALA A 158 4.54 -23.49 8.57
N THR A 159 4.86 -22.54 7.69
CA THR A 159 6.18 -21.90 7.62
C THR A 159 6.45 -21.06 8.87
N LEU A 160 5.49 -20.27 9.35
CA LEU A 160 5.63 -19.50 10.59
C LEU A 160 5.94 -20.38 11.82
N LYS A 161 5.42 -21.61 11.85
CA LYS A 161 5.69 -22.58 12.93
C LYS A 161 7.13 -23.07 12.93
N THR A 162 7.81 -23.14 11.79
CA THR A 162 9.19 -23.66 11.67
C THR A 162 10.25 -22.57 11.80
N LEU A 163 9.92 -21.32 11.50
CA LEU A 163 10.87 -20.20 11.58
C LEU A 163 11.21 -19.81 13.03
N SER A 164 12.49 -19.50 13.25
CA SER A 164 13.02 -19.02 14.54
C SER A 164 12.77 -17.52 14.73
N VAL A 165 12.80 -17.08 16.00
CA VAL A 165 12.47 -15.72 16.43
C VAL A 165 13.49 -14.66 15.97
N SER A 166 14.74 -15.06 15.72
CA SER A 166 15.84 -14.14 15.41
C SER A 166 16.04 -13.87 13.92
N CYS A 167 15.07 -14.21 13.07
CA CYS A 167 15.23 -14.19 11.62
C CYS A 167 14.26 -13.20 10.98
N ASP A 168 14.78 -12.31 10.14
CA ASP A 168 13.98 -11.42 9.27
C ASP A 168 12.91 -12.20 8.48
N SER A 169 13.19 -13.49 8.22
CA SER A 169 12.27 -14.45 7.63
C SER A 169 10.92 -14.58 8.35
N TYR A 170 10.85 -14.48 9.69
CA TYR A 170 9.56 -14.56 10.40
C TYR A 170 8.70 -13.34 10.10
N ALA A 171 9.28 -12.14 10.13
CA ALA A 171 8.54 -10.90 9.84
C ALA A 171 8.05 -10.88 8.39
N GLU A 172 8.87 -11.37 7.46
CA GLU A 172 8.52 -11.46 6.05
C GLU A 172 7.39 -12.49 5.80
N GLU A 173 7.46 -13.66 6.42
CA GLU A 173 6.40 -14.66 6.31
C GLU A 173 5.11 -14.21 7.03
N ASN A 174 5.24 -13.49 8.15
CA ASN A 174 4.09 -12.92 8.86
C ASN A 174 3.36 -11.89 7.99
N ARG A 175 4.12 -11.06 7.25
CA ARG A 175 3.55 -10.18 6.24
C ARG A 175 2.83 -10.97 5.16
N ARG A 176 3.47 -12.02 4.63
CA ARG A 176 2.88 -12.86 3.59
C ARG A 176 1.54 -13.45 4.03
N PHE A 177 1.44 -13.96 5.27
CA PHE A 177 0.17 -14.46 5.80
C PHE A 177 -0.94 -13.39 5.74
N HIS A 178 -0.65 -12.18 6.20
CA HIS A 178 -1.63 -11.10 6.16
C HIS A 178 -1.96 -10.60 4.75
N ASP A 179 -0.99 -10.59 3.84
CA ASP A 179 -1.21 -10.23 2.44
C ASP A 179 -2.17 -11.24 1.80
N VAL A 180 -1.91 -12.54 1.94
CA VAL A 180 -2.80 -13.59 1.43
C VAL A 180 -4.20 -13.44 2.02
N LEU A 181 -4.32 -13.21 3.33
CA LEU A 181 -5.61 -13.01 3.97
C LEU A 181 -6.37 -11.79 3.42
N ALA A 182 -5.66 -10.69 3.15
CA ALA A 182 -6.28 -9.48 2.62
C ALA A 182 -6.83 -9.69 1.21
N TRP A 183 -6.10 -10.38 0.35
CA TRP A 183 -6.58 -10.74 -1.00
C TRP A 183 -7.69 -11.79 -0.97
N ALA A 184 -7.63 -12.73 -0.03
CA ALA A 184 -8.68 -13.74 0.20
C ALA A 184 -10.04 -13.13 0.59
N SER A 185 -10.08 -11.86 1.03
CA SER A 185 -11.35 -11.12 1.23
C SER A 185 -12.18 -10.93 -0.04
N GLY A 186 -11.61 -11.23 -1.22
CA GLY A 186 -12.24 -11.01 -2.52
C GLY A 186 -12.49 -9.53 -2.82
N ASN A 187 -11.91 -8.62 -2.04
CA ASN A 187 -11.99 -7.18 -2.27
C ASN A 187 -10.59 -6.66 -2.65
N PRO A 188 -10.34 -6.38 -3.95
CA PRO A 188 -9.01 -5.99 -4.42
C PRO A 188 -8.53 -4.68 -3.79
N LEU A 189 -9.44 -3.76 -3.42
CA LEU A 189 -9.05 -2.53 -2.72
C LEU A 189 -8.53 -2.83 -1.31
N ILE A 190 -9.17 -3.76 -0.58
CA ILE A 190 -8.68 -4.18 0.73
C ILE A 190 -7.33 -4.87 0.59
N GLY A 191 -7.20 -5.83 -0.33
CA GLY A 191 -5.94 -6.51 -0.63
C GLY A 191 -4.81 -5.52 -0.92
N PHE A 192 -5.04 -4.61 -1.85
CA PHE A 192 -4.07 -3.61 -2.25
C PHE A 192 -3.70 -2.63 -1.14
N LEU A 193 -4.69 -2.08 -0.42
CA LEU A 193 -4.46 -1.15 0.69
C LEU A 193 -3.67 -1.79 1.84
N ILE A 194 -4.08 -2.98 2.27
CA ILE A 194 -3.47 -3.67 3.42
C ILE A 194 -2.04 -4.10 3.08
N SER A 195 -1.79 -4.67 1.90
CA SER A 195 -0.42 -4.97 1.47
C SER A 195 0.44 -3.72 1.35
N SER A 196 -0.13 -2.58 0.95
CA SER A 196 0.59 -1.31 0.91
C SER A 196 0.96 -0.83 2.31
N LEU A 197 0.02 -0.90 3.26
CA LEU A 197 0.27 -0.57 4.67
C LEU A 197 1.31 -1.49 5.31
N HIS A 198 1.33 -2.78 4.96
CA HIS A 198 2.40 -3.68 5.41
C HIS A 198 3.76 -3.31 4.84
N ASN A 199 3.85 -2.93 3.56
CA ASN A 199 5.10 -2.44 2.99
C ASN A 199 5.59 -1.22 3.78
N ILE A 200 4.73 -0.26 4.13
CA ILE A 200 5.16 0.89 4.96
C ILE A 200 5.69 0.44 6.32
N THR A 201 5.04 -0.53 6.97
CA THR A 201 5.49 -0.97 8.30
C THR A 201 6.70 -1.90 8.29
N ASN A 202 6.99 -2.53 7.16
CA ASN A 202 8.08 -3.49 7.03
C ASN A 202 9.31 -2.91 6.33
N ALA A 203 9.16 -1.82 5.56
CA ALA A 203 10.25 -1.26 4.78
C ALA A 203 11.31 -0.59 5.65
N SER A 204 10.96 -0.20 6.87
CA SER A 204 11.91 0.35 7.82
C SER A 204 12.51 -0.75 8.67
N GLU A 205 13.76 -0.51 9.04
CA GLU A 205 14.47 -0.95 10.23
C GLU A 205 13.69 -0.64 11.54
N VAL A 206 12.36 -0.78 11.55
CA VAL A 206 11.49 -0.52 12.69
C VAL A 206 11.90 -1.40 13.86
N GLY A 207 12.54 -2.55 13.59
CA GLY A 207 13.08 -3.42 14.64
C GLY A 207 11.98 -4.06 15.48
N ILE A 208 10.78 -4.25 14.91
CA ILE A 208 9.68 -4.94 15.59
C ILE A 208 10.11 -6.39 15.76
N THR A 209 10.61 -6.68 16.95
CA THR A 209 10.94 -8.03 17.40
C THR A 209 9.80 -8.58 18.24
N TYR A 210 9.50 -9.85 18.03
CA TYR A 210 8.51 -10.58 18.79
C TYR A 210 9.21 -11.47 19.80
N THR A 211 8.76 -11.44 21.06
CA THR A 211 9.17 -12.48 22.01
C THR A 211 8.64 -13.85 21.58
N GLU A 212 9.28 -14.94 22.01
CA GLU A 212 8.78 -16.30 21.79
C GLU A 212 7.30 -16.45 22.19
N GLY A 213 6.94 -15.93 23.37
CA GLY A 213 5.55 -16.00 23.86
C GLY A 213 4.55 -15.21 23.01
N GLU A 214 4.97 -14.11 22.38
CA GLU A 214 4.10 -13.36 21.47
C GLU A 214 3.96 -14.07 20.12
N ARG A 215 5.03 -14.62 19.57
CA ARG A 215 4.97 -15.47 18.37
C ARG A 215 4.03 -16.66 18.57
N ASP A 216 4.17 -17.37 19.69
CA ASP A 216 3.31 -18.52 20.00
C ASP A 216 1.84 -18.12 20.09
N TYR A 217 1.55 -16.93 20.63
CA TYR A 217 0.20 -16.38 20.58
C TYR A 217 -0.26 -16.09 19.15
N GLN A 218 0.56 -15.43 18.33
CA GLN A 218 0.22 -15.08 16.95
C GLN A 218 -0.08 -16.34 16.12
N ILE A 219 0.78 -17.36 16.18
CA ILE A 219 0.59 -18.64 15.49
C ILE A 219 -0.72 -19.30 15.92
N LYS A 220 -1.04 -19.31 17.21
CA LYS A 220 -2.32 -19.85 17.71
C LYS A 220 -3.51 -19.02 17.24
N ALA A 221 -3.38 -17.70 17.18
CA ALA A 221 -4.42 -16.81 16.68
C ALA A 221 -4.67 -17.00 15.18
N TYR A 222 -3.61 -17.13 14.37
CA TYR A 222 -3.71 -17.46 12.95
C TYR A 222 -4.35 -18.83 12.73
N GLY A 223 -4.04 -19.83 13.57
CA GLY A 223 -4.71 -21.12 13.51
C GLY A 223 -6.22 -21.03 13.79
N ARG A 224 -6.66 -20.25 14.79
CA ARG A 224 -8.09 -20.05 15.07
C ARG A 224 -8.79 -19.28 13.95
N LEU A 225 -8.14 -18.24 13.43
CA LEU A 225 -8.64 -17.44 12.33
C LEU A 225 -8.78 -18.29 11.05
N LEU A 226 -7.77 -19.08 10.71
CA LEU A 226 -7.80 -19.95 9.55
C LEU A 226 -8.90 -21.01 9.68
N LYS A 227 -9.06 -21.58 10.88
CA LYS A 227 -10.17 -22.51 11.14
C LYS A 227 -11.54 -21.85 10.92
N ALA A 228 -11.72 -20.60 11.37
CA ALA A 228 -12.95 -19.86 11.11
C ALA A 228 -13.20 -19.60 9.62
N ILE A 229 -12.13 -19.38 8.83
CA ILE A 229 -12.20 -19.21 7.38
C ILE A 229 -12.57 -20.54 6.69
N GLU A 230 -11.91 -21.64 7.08
CA GLU A 230 -12.21 -23.00 6.58
C GLU A 230 -13.65 -23.41 6.89
N ASP A 231 -14.16 -23.06 8.07
CA ASP A 231 -15.53 -23.32 8.50
C ASP A 231 -16.56 -22.33 7.92
N ARG A 232 -16.11 -21.38 7.07
CA ARG A 232 -16.95 -20.33 6.46
C ARG A 232 -17.75 -19.53 7.49
N ASN A 233 -17.13 -19.23 8.63
CA ASN A 233 -17.75 -18.54 9.76
C ASN A 233 -17.26 -17.08 9.87
N PRO A 234 -17.95 -16.12 9.22
CA PRO A 234 -17.54 -14.72 9.20
C PRO A 234 -17.53 -14.07 10.59
N ASP A 235 -18.51 -14.38 11.44
CA ASP A 235 -18.60 -13.80 12.79
C ASP A 235 -17.43 -14.23 13.68
N LEU A 236 -17.04 -15.50 13.59
CA LEU A 236 -15.88 -16.02 14.31
C LEU A 236 -14.59 -15.42 13.75
N ALA A 237 -14.44 -15.32 12.43
CA ALA A 237 -13.25 -14.73 11.80
C ALA A 237 -13.10 -13.24 12.19
N PHE A 238 -14.21 -12.48 12.18
CA PHE A 238 -14.26 -11.10 12.66
C PHE A 238 -13.78 -10.99 14.11
N THR A 239 -14.30 -11.87 14.98
CA THR A 239 -14.00 -11.87 16.42
C THR A 239 -12.54 -12.22 16.69
N GLU A 240 -12.01 -13.26 16.04
CA GLU A 240 -10.61 -13.67 16.19
C GLU A 240 -9.65 -12.59 15.69
N MET A 241 -9.94 -11.95 14.57
CA MET A 241 -9.12 -10.85 14.05
C MET A 241 -9.19 -9.61 14.94
N SER A 242 -10.39 -9.24 15.44
CA SER A 242 -10.56 -8.14 16.40
C SER A 242 -9.71 -8.35 17.65
N ARG A 243 -9.73 -9.57 18.19
CA ARG A 243 -8.94 -9.97 19.36
C ARG A 243 -7.44 -9.93 19.06
N PHE A 244 -7.03 -10.44 17.91
CA PHE A 244 -5.64 -10.43 17.47
C PHE A 244 -5.08 -9.00 17.39
N ILE A 245 -5.75 -8.11 16.65
CA ILE A 245 -5.28 -6.74 16.45
C ILE A 245 -5.29 -5.97 17.77
N SER A 246 -6.33 -6.12 18.60
CA SER A 246 -6.40 -5.45 19.90
C SER A 246 -5.25 -5.86 20.84
N ARG A 247 -4.83 -7.13 20.81
CA ARG A 247 -3.69 -7.58 21.59
C ARG A 247 -2.37 -7.12 20.97
N SER A 248 -2.24 -7.22 19.65
CA SER A 248 -1.06 -6.76 18.92
C SER A 248 -0.79 -5.27 19.18
N ASP A 249 -1.83 -4.44 19.18
CA ASP A 249 -1.75 -3.02 19.53
C ASP A 249 -1.16 -2.82 20.94
N LYS A 250 -1.73 -3.48 21.95
CA LYS A 250 -1.21 -3.43 23.33
C LYS A 250 0.24 -3.94 23.44
N TYR A 251 0.61 -4.97 22.69
CA TYR A 251 1.99 -5.46 22.66
C TYR A 251 2.93 -4.42 22.08
N LEU A 252 2.56 -3.80 20.96
CA LEU A 252 3.35 -2.76 20.31
C LEU A 252 3.45 -1.50 21.17
N GLU A 253 2.36 -1.05 21.80
CA GLU A 253 2.39 0.09 22.72
C GLU A 253 3.30 -0.16 23.93
N SER A 254 3.32 -1.38 24.47
CA SER A 254 4.12 -1.72 25.65
C SER A 254 5.59 -2.01 25.37
N ARG A 255 5.90 -2.69 24.25
CA ARG A 255 7.27 -3.12 23.91
C ARG A 255 8.00 -2.19 22.96
N HIS A 256 7.23 -1.42 22.19
CA HIS A 256 7.70 -0.61 21.07
C HIS A 256 7.07 0.80 21.07
N PRO A 257 6.98 1.51 22.22
CA PRO A 257 6.28 2.80 22.31
C PRO A 257 6.87 3.87 21.39
N ASP A 258 8.20 3.87 21.25
CA ASP A 258 8.90 4.83 20.38
C ASP A 258 8.45 4.67 18.93
N ILE A 259 8.27 3.43 18.46
CA ILE A 259 7.86 3.11 17.10
C ILE A 259 6.45 3.66 16.81
N MET A 260 5.52 3.54 17.76
CA MET A 260 4.14 4.05 17.57
C MET A 260 4.11 5.56 17.35
N SER A 261 5.05 6.29 17.95
CA SER A 261 5.19 7.76 17.83
C SER A 261 6.00 8.21 16.61
N LYS A 262 6.75 7.31 15.95
CA LYS A 262 7.55 7.66 14.77
C LYS A 262 6.65 8.15 13.65
N ILE A 263 7.13 9.16 12.92
CA ILE A 263 6.50 9.64 11.68
C ILE A 263 6.88 8.66 10.56
N VAL A 264 5.91 8.30 9.73
CA VAL A 264 6.16 7.53 8.50
C VAL A 264 7.11 8.33 7.61
N ARG A 265 8.21 7.72 7.16
CA ARG A 265 9.15 8.35 6.23
C ARG A 265 9.09 7.67 4.87
N TRP A 266 9.09 8.48 3.83
CA TRP A 266 9.07 8.03 2.44
C TRP A 266 10.34 7.29 2.07
N GLN A 267 11.50 7.80 2.51
CA GLN A 267 12.81 7.18 2.26
C GLN A 267 12.86 5.71 2.75
N ASP A 268 12.16 5.40 3.85
CA ASP A 268 12.15 4.07 4.43
C ASP A 268 11.42 3.07 3.53
N VAL A 269 10.51 3.54 2.66
CA VAL A 269 9.72 2.71 1.74
C VAL A 269 10.32 2.72 0.34
N ASP A 270 10.97 3.80 -0.07
CA ASP A 270 11.46 4.01 -1.43
C ASP A 270 12.70 3.18 -1.78
N ASP A 271 13.53 2.78 -0.82
CA ASP A 271 14.65 1.85 -1.08
C ASP A 271 14.18 0.47 -1.56
N LEU A 272 12.90 0.16 -1.37
CA LEU A 272 12.29 -1.01 -1.96
C LEU A 272 11.99 -0.78 -3.47
N SER A 273 11.64 0.44 -3.92
CA SER A 273 10.97 0.73 -5.21
C SER A 273 11.83 0.48 -6.47
N VAL A 274 13.16 0.39 -6.34
CA VAL A 274 14.04 0.20 -7.50
C VAL A 274 13.98 -1.25 -8.01
N PRO A 275 13.56 -1.49 -9.28
CA PRO A 275 13.73 -2.80 -9.89
C PRO A 275 15.23 -3.08 -10.01
N ARG A 276 15.74 -4.08 -9.28
CA ARG A 276 17.05 -4.65 -9.60
C ARG A 276 16.93 -5.36 -10.94
N VAL A 277 17.32 -4.67 -12.01
CA VAL A 277 17.57 -5.30 -13.31
C VAL A 277 18.50 -6.48 -13.05
N PRO A 278 18.16 -7.73 -13.43
CA PRO A 278 19.07 -8.84 -13.26
C PRO A 278 20.35 -8.52 -14.03
N ARG A 279 21.47 -8.40 -13.31
CA ARG A 279 22.79 -8.33 -13.94
C ARG A 279 22.94 -9.62 -14.75
N ARG A 280 22.98 -9.50 -16.08
CA ARG A 280 23.46 -10.60 -16.92
C ARG A 280 24.80 -11.04 -16.35
N LYS A 281 24.88 -12.30 -15.90
CA LYS A 281 26.16 -12.95 -15.66
C LYS A 281 26.95 -12.83 -16.97
N ARG A 282 28.06 -12.09 -16.93
CA ARG A 282 29.09 -12.17 -17.96
C ARG A 282 29.98 -13.37 -17.64
#